data_AF-A0A437AI47-F1
#
_entry.id   AF-A0A437AI47-F1
#
_cell.length_a   1.000
_cell.length_b   1.000
_cell.length_c   1.000
_cell.angle_alpha   90.00
_cell.angle_beta   90.00
_cell.angle_gamma   90.00
#
_symmetry.space_group_name_H-M   'P 1'
#
loop_
_entity.id
_entity.type
_entity.pdbx_description
1 polymer ?
#
loop_
_entity_poly.entity_id
_entity_poly.type
_entity_poly.pdbx_seq_one_letter_code
_entity_poly.pdbx_strand_id
1 'polypeptide(L)'
;INLFHNNINSFLLILFPELKFILLRIVQFKSLHFIYRRYHLFLSILIFKFNYLLPKLKHELMNLKANGLITDSKFINLFVLETRCFMCVFSLTLFEDRNCVKLFFLKAFLCYVRCCSFRLLDYFLIDEYTIFDNFDGYSDQISIDFVCVFNFLRPNYELLDFLPKCDIIFLNSDLFSKEFTKLTKLEKIEKLYRLSSVKNTSLDNFKMRNNAVMLKIRNALEKVIDEIL
;
A
#
# COMPACT_ATOMS: atom_id res chain seq x y z
N ILE A 1 -11.17 17.69 -15.40
CA ILE A 1 -10.80 17.98 -13.99
C ILE A 1 -9.64 17.05 -13.63
N ASN A 2 -8.41 17.57 -13.52
CA ASN A 2 -7.23 16.76 -13.23
C ASN A 2 -7.28 16.30 -11.77
N LEU A 3 -7.77 15.07 -11.55
CA LEU A 3 -7.74 14.39 -10.24
C LEU A 3 -6.35 14.46 -9.60
N PHE A 4 -5.28 14.49 -10.42
CA PHE A 4 -3.88 14.57 -10.01
C PHE A 4 -3.37 15.98 -9.65
N HIS A 5 -4.12 17.06 -9.94
CA HIS A 5 -3.72 18.45 -9.62
C HIS A 5 -4.40 19.01 -8.36
N ASN A 6 -5.28 18.24 -7.71
CA ASN A 6 -5.74 18.59 -6.38
C ASN A 6 -4.71 18.10 -5.36
N ASN A 7 -4.16 19.00 -4.55
CA ASN A 7 -3.11 18.70 -3.56
C ASN A 7 -3.55 17.66 -2.51
N ILE A 8 -4.84 17.57 -2.22
CA ILE A 8 -5.44 16.55 -1.35
C ILE A 8 -5.35 15.15 -2.00
N ASN A 9 -5.69 15.06 -3.28
CA ASN A 9 -5.61 13.80 -4.02
C ASN A 9 -4.15 13.38 -4.27
N SER A 10 -3.25 14.35 -4.44
CA SER A 10 -1.82 14.06 -4.60
C SER A 10 -1.24 13.49 -3.30
N PHE A 11 -1.65 14.00 -2.13
CA PHE A 11 -1.24 13.44 -0.85
C PHE A 11 -1.70 11.99 -0.66
N LEU A 12 -2.96 11.68 -1.01
CA LEU A 12 -3.48 10.31 -0.96
C LEU A 12 -2.65 9.36 -1.84
N LEU A 13 -2.30 9.78 -3.06
CA LEU A 13 -1.47 9.00 -3.99
C LEU A 13 -0.01 8.87 -3.53
N ILE A 14 0.48 9.81 -2.72
CA ILE A 14 1.82 9.77 -2.13
C ILE A 14 1.85 8.78 -0.95
N LEU A 15 0.83 8.78 -0.10
CA LEU A 15 0.71 7.82 1.00
C LEU A 15 0.43 6.39 0.50
N PHE A 16 -0.35 6.27 -0.57
CA PHE A 16 -0.80 4.99 -1.13
C PHE A 16 -0.47 4.92 -2.63
N PRO A 17 0.82 4.74 -3.00
CA PRO A 17 1.22 4.62 -4.39
C PRO A 17 0.53 3.46 -5.11
N GLU A 18 0.03 2.48 -4.35
CA GLU A 18 -0.68 1.32 -4.88
C GLU A 18 -2.02 1.68 -5.55
N LEU A 19 -2.62 2.82 -5.17
CA LEU A 19 -3.84 3.34 -5.80
C LEU A 19 -3.63 3.57 -7.30
N LYS A 20 -2.41 3.91 -7.73
CA LYS A 20 -2.09 4.07 -9.15
C LYS A 20 -2.36 2.77 -9.93
N PHE A 21 -2.03 1.61 -9.36
CA PHE A 21 -2.31 0.32 -10.00
C PHE A 21 -3.80 0.04 -10.10
N ILE A 22 -4.56 0.36 -9.05
CA ILE A 22 -6.02 0.23 -9.05
C ILE A 22 -6.62 1.13 -10.14
N LEU A 23 -6.24 2.41 -10.19
CA LEU A 23 -6.73 3.36 -11.18
C LEU A 23 -6.38 2.94 -12.61
N LEU A 24 -5.16 2.47 -12.85
CA LEU A 24 -4.75 1.98 -14.18
C LEU A 24 -5.56 0.75 -14.61
N ARG A 25 -5.86 -0.19 -13.70
CA ARG A 25 -6.74 -1.32 -14.01
C ARG A 25 -8.16 -0.88 -14.32
N ILE A 26 -8.72 0.07 -13.57
CA ILE A 26 -10.06 0.61 -13.82
C ILE A 26 -10.17 1.12 -15.26
N VAL A 27 -9.18 1.87 -15.73
CA VAL A 27 -9.14 2.44 -17.08
C VAL A 27 -9.05 1.36 -18.18
N GLN A 28 -8.48 0.18 -17.88
CA GLN A 28 -8.37 -0.91 -18.84
C GLN A 28 -9.69 -1.66 -19.09
N PHE A 29 -10.68 -1.57 -18.20
CA PHE A 29 -11.96 -2.25 -18.37
C PHE A 29 -12.86 -1.53 -19.39
N LYS A 30 -13.09 -2.17 -20.54
CA LYS A 30 -13.87 -1.61 -21.67
C LYS A 30 -15.39 -1.56 -21.44
N SER A 31 -15.97 -2.35 -20.52
CA SER A 31 -17.41 -2.35 -20.23
C SER A 31 -17.71 -1.97 -18.77
N LEU A 32 -18.16 -0.73 -18.57
CA LEU A 32 -18.20 -0.13 -17.24
C LEU A 32 -19.53 -0.34 -16.48
N HIS A 33 -20.62 -0.80 -17.10
CA HIS A 33 -21.96 -0.53 -16.53
C HIS A 33 -22.18 -1.05 -15.09
N PHE A 34 -21.79 -2.30 -14.79
CA PHE A 34 -21.88 -2.84 -13.42
C PHE A 34 -20.63 -2.59 -12.57
N ILE A 35 -19.45 -2.65 -13.19
CA ILE A 35 -18.18 -2.55 -12.46
C ILE A 35 -17.91 -1.11 -12.00
N TYR A 36 -18.38 -0.11 -12.76
CA TYR A 36 -18.27 1.31 -12.43
C TYR A 36 -18.91 1.67 -11.10
N ARG A 37 -20.10 1.12 -10.77
CA ARG A 37 -20.76 1.43 -9.48
C ARG A 37 -19.89 1.02 -8.30
N ARG A 38 -19.19 -0.12 -8.39
CA ARG A 38 -18.30 -0.62 -7.35
C ARG A 38 -17.01 0.21 -7.27
N TYR A 39 -16.40 0.54 -8.41
CA TYR A 39 -15.24 1.45 -8.44
C TYR A 39 -15.56 2.82 -7.88
N HIS A 40 -16.69 3.38 -8.30
CA HIS A 40 -17.19 4.65 -7.82
C HIS A 40 -17.42 4.57 -6.32
N LEU A 41 -18.13 3.55 -5.82
CA LEU A 41 -18.34 3.35 -4.38
C LEU A 41 -17.02 3.26 -3.60
N PHE A 42 -16.05 2.45 -4.08
CA PHE A 42 -14.74 2.32 -3.46
C PHE A 42 -14.01 3.67 -3.39
N LEU A 43 -13.91 4.38 -4.52
CA LEU A 43 -13.24 5.69 -4.59
C LEU A 43 -13.98 6.74 -3.76
N SER A 44 -15.32 6.75 -3.78
CA SER A 44 -16.14 7.66 -2.98
C SER A 44 -15.94 7.43 -1.50
N ILE A 45 -15.95 6.18 -1.02
CA ILE A 45 -15.69 5.86 0.40
C ILE A 45 -14.28 6.27 0.78
N LEU A 46 -13.28 5.98 -0.07
CA LEU A 46 -11.89 6.34 0.19
C LEU A 46 -11.71 7.86 0.30
N ILE A 47 -12.24 8.62 -0.67
CA ILE A 47 -12.17 10.08 -0.71
C ILE A 47 -12.97 10.69 0.45
N PHE A 48 -14.16 10.17 0.73
CA PHE A 48 -14.99 10.63 1.85
C PHE A 48 -14.27 10.43 3.19
N LYS A 49 -13.75 9.21 3.43
CA LYS A 49 -12.97 8.90 4.63
C LYS A 49 -11.75 9.82 4.76
N PHE A 50 -11.03 10.05 3.66
CA PHE A 50 -9.87 10.92 3.65
C PHE A 50 -10.25 12.36 4.04
N ASN A 51 -11.27 12.95 3.39
CA ASN A 51 -11.73 14.30 3.69
C ASN A 51 -12.28 14.43 5.12
N TYR A 52 -13.02 13.42 5.59
CA TYR A 52 -13.55 13.38 6.96
C TYR A 52 -12.43 13.37 8.01
N LEU A 53 -11.36 12.61 7.76
CA LEU A 53 -10.21 12.50 8.66
C LEU A 53 -9.14 13.58 8.43
N LEU A 54 -9.27 14.39 7.38
CA LEU A 54 -8.28 15.41 6.99
C LEU A 54 -7.96 16.40 8.12
N PRO A 55 -8.93 16.93 8.90
CA PRO A 55 -8.61 17.82 10.02
C PRO A 55 -7.75 17.15 11.09
N LYS A 56 -8.01 15.87 11.38
CA LYS A 56 -7.23 15.11 12.37
C LYS A 56 -5.86 14.71 11.83
N LEU A 57 -5.77 14.34 10.55
CA LEU A 57 -4.49 14.14 9.87
C LEU A 57 -3.66 15.43 9.96
N LYS A 58 -4.23 16.59 9.64
CA LYS A 58 -3.57 17.89 9.75
C LYS A 58 -3.01 18.13 11.16
N HIS A 59 -3.84 17.95 12.18
CA HIS A 59 -3.42 18.13 13.57
C HIS A 59 -2.26 17.21 13.97
N GLU A 60 -2.33 15.92 13.61
CA GLU A 60 -1.25 14.96 13.90
C GLU A 60 0.05 15.33 13.17
N LEU A 61 -0.06 15.82 11.93
CA LEU A 61 1.09 16.23 11.14
C LEU A 61 1.75 17.50 11.68
N MET A 62 0.97 18.47 12.16
CA MET A 62 1.50 19.67 12.82
C MET A 62 2.21 19.37 14.14
N ASN A 63 1.78 18.32 14.83
CA ASN A 63 2.37 17.89 16.10
C ASN A 63 3.58 16.95 15.92
N LEU A 64 3.89 16.53 14.69
CA LEU A 64 5.16 15.85 14.43
C LEU A 64 6.29 16.85 14.71
N LYS A 65 7.28 16.41 15.50
CA LYS A 65 8.51 17.19 15.72
C LYS A 65 9.17 17.47 14.37
N ALA A 66 10.02 18.49 14.27
CA ALA A 66 10.72 18.85 13.01
C ALA A 66 11.46 17.69 12.31
N ASN A 67 11.79 16.63 13.05
CA ASN A 67 12.41 15.39 12.54
C ASN A 67 11.55 14.13 12.77
N GLY A 68 10.28 14.29 13.17
CA GLY A 68 9.36 13.19 13.41
C GLY A 68 8.92 12.54 12.10
N LEU A 69 8.82 11.21 12.10
CA LEU A 69 8.32 10.46 10.96
C LEU A 69 6.80 10.33 11.07
N ILE A 70 6.09 10.23 9.94
CA ILE A 70 4.65 9.91 9.93
C ILE A 70 4.34 8.65 10.77
N THR A 71 5.28 7.71 10.74
CA THR A 71 5.21 6.43 11.44
C THR A 71 5.25 6.56 12.95
N ASP A 72 5.52 7.75 13.49
CA ASP A 72 5.53 8.03 14.93
C ASP A 72 4.11 8.32 15.44
N SER A 73 3.18 8.74 14.57
CA SER A 73 1.79 8.97 14.94
C SER A 73 0.99 7.66 14.95
N LYS A 74 0.43 7.32 16.12
CA LYS A 74 -0.49 6.18 16.27
C LYS A 74 -1.73 6.34 15.38
N PHE A 75 -2.26 7.56 15.28
CA PHE A 75 -3.43 7.82 14.43
C PHE A 75 -3.11 7.58 12.95
N ILE A 76 -1.98 8.11 12.46
CA ILE A 76 -1.66 7.96 11.04
C ILE A 76 -1.35 6.50 10.71
N ASN A 77 -0.64 5.77 11.59
CA ASN A 77 -0.42 4.34 11.41
C ASN A 77 -1.74 3.55 11.30
N LEU A 78 -2.71 3.83 12.17
CA LEU A 78 -4.02 3.19 12.11
C LEU A 78 -4.79 3.57 10.84
N PHE A 79 -4.79 4.85 10.47
CA PHE A 79 -5.40 5.34 9.23
C PHE A 79 -4.81 4.64 7.99
N VAL A 80 -3.48 4.51 7.95
CA VAL A 80 -2.75 3.84 6.88
C VAL A 80 -3.08 2.34 6.84
N LEU A 81 -3.12 1.67 8.00
CA LEU A 81 -3.53 0.26 8.10
C LEU A 81 -4.94 0.06 7.56
N GLU A 82 -5.93 0.81 8.05
CA GLU A 82 -7.32 0.67 7.62
C GLU A 82 -7.48 0.92 6.13
N THR A 83 -6.77 1.90 5.58
CA THR A 83 -6.81 2.22 4.16
C THR A 83 -6.18 1.11 3.31
N ARG A 84 -5.06 0.52 3.73
CA ARG A 84 -4.45 -0.63 3.04
C ARG A 84 -5.29 -1.90 3.17
N CYS A 85 -5.94 -2.15 4.31
CA CYS A 85 -6.92 -3.22 4.45
C CYS A 85 -8.10 -3.02 3.49
N PHE A 86 -8.62 -1.80 3.39
CA PHE A 86 -9.70 -1.48 2.45
C PHE A 86 -9.28 -1.70 0.98
N MET A 87 -8.08 -1.26 0.61
CA MET A 87 -7.50 -1.54 -0.71
C MET A 87 -7.30 -3.05 -0.94
N CYS A 88 -6.86 -3.79 0.07
CA CYS A 88 -6.67 -5.23 -0.03
C CYS A 88 -7.99 -5.96 -0.26
N VAL A 89 -9.03 -5.68 0.52
CA VAL A 89 -10.37 -6.24 0.34
C VAL A 89 -10.91 -5.90 -1.05
N PHE A 90 -10.74 -4.65 -1.48
CA PHE A 90 -11.12 -4.25 -2.81
C PHE A 90 -10.35 -5.01 -3.89
N SER A 91 -9.05 -5.22 -3.71
CA SER A 91 -8.18 -5.94 -4.63
C SER A 91 -8.59 -7.41 -4.81
N LEU A 92 -9.07 -8.07 -3.74
CA LEU A 92 -9.60 -9.45 -3.79
C LEU A 92 -10.81 -9.56 -4.71
N THR A 93 -11.61 -8.50 -4.76
CA THR A 93 -12.74 -8.46 -5.68
C THR A 93 -12.29 -8.10 -7.09
N LEU A 94 -11.26 -7.27 -7.26
CA LEU A 94 -10.92 -6.63 -8.54
C LEU A 94 -9.92 -7.41 -9.41
N PHE A 95 -8.81 -7.89 -8.83
CA PHE A 95 -7.69 -8.38 -9.62
C PHE A 95 -7.76 -9.89 -9.81
N GLU A 96 -7.70 -10.33 -11.08
CA GLU A 96 -7.43 -11.75 -11.41
C GLU A 96 -5.97 -12.13 -11.10
N ASP A 97 -5.08 -11.15 -11.20
CA ASP A 97 -3.65 -11.32 -10.95
C ASP A 97 -3.39 -11.52 -9.44
N ARG A 98 -3.11 -12.77 -9.08
CA ARG A 98 -2.79 -13.18 -7.71
C ARG A 98 -1.55 -12.48 -7.16
N ASN A 99 -0.60 -12.08 -8.01
CA ASN A 99 0.62 -11.42 -7.56
C ASN A 99 0.32 -10.02 -7.02
N CYS A 100 -0.58 -9.28 -7.67
CA CYS A 100 -1.05 -7.98 -7.18
C CYS A 100 -1.70 -8.11 -5.80
N VAL A 101 -2.64 -9.04 -5.64
CA VAL A 101 -3.34 -9.29 -4.38
C VAL A 101 -2.36 -9.63 -3.25
N LYS A 102 -1.37 -10.51 -3.53
CA LYS A 102 -0.32 -10.87 -2.57
C LYS A 102 0.40 -9.66 -1.99
N LEU A 103 0.72 -8.67 -2.83
CA LEU A 103 1.41 -7.46 -2.35
C LEU A 103 0.51 -6.51 -1.57
N PHE A 104 -0.75 -6.34 -1.97
CA PHE A 104 -1.71 -5.55 -1.17
C PHE A 104 -1.84 -6.14 0.24
N PHE A 105 -1.95 -7.47 0.31
CA PHE A 105 -2.02 -8.19 1.58
C PHE A 105 -0.73 -8.05 2.39
N LEU A 106 0.43 -8.22 1.77
CA LEU A 106 1.72 -8.02 2.43
C LEU A 106 1.85 -6.62 3.02
N LYS A 107 1.51 -5.59 2.26
CA LYS A 107 1.59 -4.20 2.75
C LYS A 107 0.62 -3.93 3.89
N ALA A 108 -0.59 -4.50 3.83
CA ALA A 108 -1.54 -4.44 4.94
C ALA A 108 -0.99 -5.17 6.19
N PHE A 109 -0.37 -6.35 6.00
CA PHE A 109 0.27 -7.10 7.07
C PHE A 109 1.43 -6.31 7.71
N LEU A 110 2.32 -5.69 6.93
CA LEU A 110 3.40 -4.85 7.47
C LEU A 110 2.86 -3.64 8.25
N CYS A 111 1.75 -3.04 7.81
CA CYS A 111 1.07 -2.00 8.59
C CYS A 111 0.52 -2.52 9.92
N TYR A 112 -0.03 -3.73 9.91
CA TYR A 112 -0.53 -4.38 11.12
C TYR A 112 0.63 -4.63 12.10
N VAL A 113 1.73 -5.21 11.60
CA VAL A 113 2.96 -5.41 12.39
C VAL A 113 3.44 -4.09 12.99
N ARG A 114 3.47 -2.99 12.22
CA ARG A 114 3.81 -1.67 12.76
C ARG A 114 2.90 -1.25 13.91
N CYS A 115 1.59 -1.38 13.72
CA CYS A 115 0.60 -0.96 14.72
C CYS A 115 0.72 -1.76 16.01
N CYS A 116 1.09 -3.05 15.91
CA CYS A 116 1.37 -3.90 17.07
C CYS A 116 2.71 -3.57 17.73
N SER A 117 3.78 -3.43 16.93
CA SER A 117 5.13 -3.11 17.39
C SER A 117 6.00 -2.62 16.25
N PHE A 118 6.38 -1.34 16.28
CA PHE A 118 7.28 -0.76 15.28
C PHE A 118 8.64 -1.48 15.24
N ARG A 119 9.15 -1.97 16.39
CA ARG A 119 10.45 -2.67 16.49
C ARG A 119 10.44 -4.01 15.77
N LEU A 120 9.27 -4.63 15.58
CA LEU A 120 9.20 -5.88 14.82
C LEU A 120 9.51 -5.63 13.34
N LEU A 121 9.20 -4.46 12.79
CA LEU A 121 9.54 -4.12 11.41
C LEU A 121 11.06 -4.02 11.17
N ASP A 122 11.86 -3.77 12.21
CA ASP A 122 13.32 -3.71 12.06
C ASP A 122 13.92 -5.05 11.65
N TYR A 123 13.21 -6.14 11.91
CA TYR A 123 13.58 -7.49 11.51
C TYR A 123 13.19 -7.81 10.07
N PHE A 124 12.43 -6.96 9.38
CA PHE A 124 12.05 -7.14 7.99
C PHE A 124 13.01 -6.39 7.04
N LEU A 125 13.24 -6.96 5.86
CA LEU A 125 13.91 -6.27 4.74
C LEU A 125 13.04 -5.22 4.07
N ILE A 126 11.72 -5.38 4.18
CA ILE A 126 10.71 -4.55 3.54
C ILE A 126 9.90 -3.79 4.58
N ASP A 127 9.46 -2.60 4.21
CA ASP A 127 8.44 -1.85 4.93
C ASP A 127 7.20 -1.66 4.03
N GLU A 128 6.10 -1.22 4.63
CA GLU A 128 4.85 -0.94 3.93
C GLU A 128 4.93 0.20 2.89
N TYR A 129 5.97 1.04 2.93
CA TYR A 129 6.21 2.09 1.93
C TYR A 129 7.17 1.65 0.80
N THR A 130 7.73 0.45 0.88
CA THR A 130 8.63 -0.10 -0.13
C THR A 130 7.89 -0.22 -1.46
N ILE A 131 8.43 0.35 -2.53
CA ILE A 131 7.84 0.28 -3.87
C ILE A 131 8.24 -1.03 -4.53
N PHE A 132 7.23 -1.75 -5.03
CA PHE A 132 7.39 -2.99 -5.80
C PHE A 132 6.98 -2.82 -7.27
N ASP A 133 7.14 -1.62 -7.84
CA ASP A 133 6.91 -1.38 -9.28
C ASP A 133 7.75 -2.40 -10.09
N ASN A 134 7.09 -3.17 -10.96
CA ASN A 134 7.66 -4.28 -11.74
C ASN A 134 7.90 -5.59 -10.97
N PHE A 135 6.81 -6.09 -10.35
CA PHE A 135 6.55 -7.34 -9.61
C PHE A 135 7.31 -8.64 -9.95
N ASP A 136 8.14 -8.70 -10.98
CA ASP A 136 8.83 -9.94 -11.38
C ASP A 136 9.82 -10.39 -10.29
N GLY A 137 9.41 -11.39 -9.51
CA GLY A 137 10.24 -12.11 -8.51
C GLY A 137 9.92 -11.84 -7.03
N TYR A 138 9.12 -10.82 -6.71
CA TYR A 138 8.74 -10.54 -5.31
C TYR A 138 7.50 -11.31 -4.86
N SER A 139 6.61 -11.65 -5.78
CA SER A 139 5.40 -12.43 -5.46
C SER A 139 5.69 -13.86 -5.04
N ASP A 140 6.88 -14.38 -5.36
CA ASP A 140 7.34 -15.70 -4.93
C ASP A 140 7.80 -15.72 -3.48
N GLN A 141 8.09 -14.54 -2.92
CA GLN A 141 8.50 -14.41 -1.53
C GLN A 141 7.34 -14.64 -0.55
N ILE A 142 6.10 -14.67 -1.05
CA ILE A 142 4.89 -14.80 -0.25
C ILE A 142 3.87 -15.67 -0.96
N SER A 143 3.31 -16.63 -0.23
CA SER A 143 2.11 -17.34 -0.67
C SER A 143 0.97 -17.07 0.28
N ILE A 144 -0.17 -16.77 -0.30
CA ILE A 144 -1.41 -16.49 0.42
C ILE A 144 -2.43 -17.47 -0.10
N ASP A 145 -3.08 -18.17 0.82
CA ASP A 145 -4.29 -18.91 0.50
C ASP A 145 -5.40 -17.89 0.35
N PHE A 146 -5.91 -17.73 -0.86
CA PHE A 146 -7.14 -17.00 -1.05
C PHE A 146 -7.93 -17.61 -2.20
N VAL A 147 -9.22 -17.77 -1.96
CA VAL A 147 -10.17 -18.04 -3.02
C VAL A 147 -10.52 -16.69 -3.62
N CYS A 148 -10.05 -16.43 -4.84
CA CYS A 148 -10.50 -15.27 -5.58
C CYS A 148 -12.01 -15.42 -5.81
N VAL A 149 -12.80 -14.60 -5.14
CA VAL A 149 -14.24 -14.53 -5.35
C VAL A 149 -14.48 -13.65 -6.58
N PHE A 150 -14.01 -14.13 -7.74
CA PHE A 150 -14.30 -13.50 -9.02
C PHE A 150 -15.76 -13.79 -9.39
N ASN A 151 -16.70 -13.25 -8.59
CA ASN A 151 -18.14 -13.42 -8.76
C ASN A 151 -18.73 -12.41 -9.76
N PHE A 152 -17.93 -11.79 -10.64
CA PHE A 152 -18.46 -10.79 -11.57
C PHE A 152 -19.33 -11.39 -12.68
N LEU A 153 -19.19 -12.68 -12.99
CA LEU A 153 -19.90 -13.33 -14.09
C LEU A 153 -20.92 -14.39 -13.64
N ARG A 154 -21.07 -14.67 -12.34
CA ARG A 154 -22.07 -15.62 -11.85
C ARG A 154 -23.27 -14.87 -11.26
N PRO A 155 -24.46 -14.97 -11.88
CA PRO A 155 -25.68 -14.31 -11.41
C PRO A 155 -26.31 -14.99 -10.17
N ASN A 156 -25.69 -16.04 -9.62
CA ASN A 156 -26.23 -16.75 -8.46
C ASN A 156 -25.70 -16.13 -7.17
N TYR A 157 -26.60 -15.40 -6.51
CA TYR A 157 -26.40 -14.53 -5.34
C TYR A 157 -26.07 -15.25 -4.01
N GLU A 158 -25.81 -16.56 -4.01
CA GLU A 158 -25.70 -17.35 -2.76
C GLU A 158 -24.31 -17.28 -2.08
N LEU A 159 -23.32 -16.60 -2.67
CA LEU A 159 -21.94 -16.56 -2.16
C LEU A 159 -21.56 -15.26 -1.41
N LEU A 160 -22.50 -14.36 -1.15
CA LEU A 160 -22.22 -13.05 -0.53
C LEU A 160 -22.04 -13.09 0.99
N ASP A 161 -22.38 -14.20 1.66
CA ASP A 161 -22.35 -14.27 3.12
C ASP A 161 -20.97 -14.54 3.72
N PHE A 162 -19.96 -14.84 2.90
CA PHE A 162 -18.61 -15.10 3.39
C PHE A 162 -17.55 -14.27 2.65
N LEU A 163 -16.91 -13.36 3.39
CA LEU A 163 -15.60 -12.85 3.01
C LEU A 163 -14.63 -14.04 2.93
N PRO A 164 -13.94 -14.25 1.80
CA PRO A 164 -13.00 -15.36 1.67
C PRO A 164 -11.90 -15.20 2.72
N LYS A 165 -11.67 -16.26 3.50
CA LYS A 165 -10.54 -16.30 4.43
C LYS A 165 -9.25 -16.15 3.61
N CYS A 166 -8.38 -15.24 4.04
CA CYS A 166 -7.09 -14.98 3.41
C CYS A 166 -6.00 -15.25 4.44
N ASP A 167 -5.24 -16.32 4.24
CA ASP A 167 -4.19 -16.75 5.16
C ASP A 167 -2.82 -16.66 4.48
N ILE A 168 -1.80 -16.13 5.17
CA ILE A 168 -0.41 -16.23 4.68
C ILE A 168 0.04 -17.68 4.93
N ILE A 169 0.19 -18.46 3.87
CA ILE A 169 0.70 -19.84 3.94
C ILE A 169 2.23 -19.83 4.06
N PHE A 170 2.88 -18.91 3.36
CA PHE A 170 4.33 -18.85 3.26
C PHE A 170 4.80 -17.40 3.21
N LEU A 171 5.86 -17.13 3.95
CA LEU A 171 6.65 -15.91 3.88
C LEU A 171 8.12 -16.37 3.84
N ASN A 172 8.87 -15.95 2.82
CA ASN A 172 10.27 -16.32 2.71
C ASN A 172 11.01 -15.83 3.96
N SER A 173 11.70 -16.75 4.65
CA SER A 173 12.55 -16.45 5.81
C SER A 173 13.64 -15.44 5.48
N ASP A 174 14.09 -15.35 4.22
CA ASP A 174 15.10 -14.37 3.81
C ASP A 174 14.60 -12.93 3.94
N LEU A 175 13.28 -12.71 4.00
CA LEU A 175 12.67 -11.40 4.25
C LEU A 175 12.70 -10.99 5.72
N PHE A 176 12.96 -11.92 6.65
CA PHE A 176 12.93 -11.68 8.09
C PHE A 176 14.16 -12.24 8.79
N SER A 177 14.98 -11.38 9.39
CA SER A 177 16.16 -11.80 10.15
C SER A 177 16.51 -10.78 11.24
N LYS A 178 17.02 -11.30 12.36
CA LYS A 178 17.58 -10.48 13.44
C LYS A 178 18.74 -9.61 12.95
N GLU A 179 19.48 -10.04 11.95
CA GLU A 179 20.60 -9.28 11.37
C GLU A 179 20.14 -7.96 10.74
N PHE A 180 18.91 -7.88 10.27
CA PHE A 180 18.38 -6.69 9.59
C PHE A 180 18.20 -5.51 10.52
N THR A 181 18.15 -5.75 11.84
CA THR A 181 18.12 -4.68 12.86
C THR A 181 19.38 -3.82 12.86
N LYS A 182 20.50 -4.34 12.29
CA LYS A 182 21.78 -3.62 12.19
C LYS A 182 21.96 -2.91 10.85
N LEU A 183 21.09 -3.18 9.87
CA LEU A 183 21.19 -2.65 8.52
C LEU A 183 20.50 -1.29 8.42
N THR A 184 21.14 -0.37 7.72
CA THR A 184 20.54 0.87 7.25
C THR A 184 19.43 0.59 6.22
N LYS A 185 18.54 1.57 6.00
CA LYS A 185 17.49 1.45 4.98
C LYS A 185 18.04 1.17 3.58
N LEU A 186 19.18 1.78 3.23
CA LEU A 186 19.84 1.56 1.93
C LEU A 186 20.37 0.14 1.78
N GLU A 187 20.97 -0.42 2.83
CA GLU A 187 21.47 -1.79 2.85
C GLU A 187 20.32 -2.80 2.77
N LYS A 188 19.21 -2.54 3.45
CA LYS A 188 17.99 -3.36 3.33
C LYS A 188 17.46 -3.36 1.90
N ILE A 189 17.35 -2.19 1.26
CA ILE A 189 16.92 -2.06 -0.15
C ILE A 189 17.87 -2.80 -1.10
N GLU A 190 19.19 -2.73 -0.86
CA GLU A 190 20.16 -3.44 -1.69
C GLU A 190 20.06 -4.96 -1.53
N LYS A 191 19.94 -5.45 -0.29
CA LYS A 191 19.76 -6.88 -0.03
C LYS A 191 18.44 -7.38 -0.63
N LEU A 192 17.37 -6.58 -0.54
CA LEU A 192 16.08 -6.85 -1.17
C LEU A 192 16.20 -6.96 -2.70
N TYR A 193 16.91 -6.02 -3.33
CA TYR A 193 17.14 -6.04 -4.78
C TYR A 193 17.88 -7.31 -5.21
N ARG A 194 18.86 -7.78 -4.43
CA ARG A 194 19.61 -9.02 -4.73
C ARG A 194 18.77 -10.29 -4.60
N LEU A 195 17.80 -10.31 -3.67
CA LEU A 195 16.84 -11.41 -3.53
C LEU A 195 15.82 -11.43 -4.67
N SER A 196 15.54 -10.27 -5.26
CA SER A 196 14.59 -10.15 -6.34
C SER A 196 15.22 -10.49 -7.69
N SER A 197 14.57 -11.34 -8.48
CA SER A 197 14.94 -11.58 -9.87
C SER A 197 14.54 -10.42 -10.78
N VAL A 198 14.81 -9.17 -10.38
CA VAL A 198 14.41 -7.97 -11.13
C VAL A 198 15.25 -7.89 -12.40
N LYS A 199 14.70 -8.39 -13.51
CA LYS A 199 15.40 -8.48 -14.81
C LYS A 199 15.58 -7.13 -15.50
N ASN A 200 14.77 -6.13 -15.15
CA ASN A 200 14.54 -4.95 -16.01
C ASN A 200 14.74 -3.59 -15.30
N THR A 201 15.34 -3.52 -14.11
CA THR A 201 15.56 -2.24 -13.41
C THR A 201 16.93 -2.26 -12.75
N SER A 202 17.75 -1.22 -12.96
CA SER A 202 19.05 -1.12 -12.29
C SER A 202 18.90 -0.89 -10.78
N LEU A 203 19.87 -1.36 -9.99
CA LEU A 203 19.93 -1.15 -8.54
C LEU A 203 19.81 0.34 -8.18
N ASP A 204 20.48 1.22 -8.93
CA ASP A 204 20.45 2.66 -8.68
C ASP A 204 19.05 3.24 -8.87
N ASN A 205 18.34 2.82 -9.92
CA ASN A 205 16.95 3.23 -10.15
C ASN A 205 16.03 2.71 -9.04
N PHE A 206 16.24 1.48 -8.57
CA PHE A 206 15.46 0.90 -7.48
C PHE A 206 15.69 1.63 -6.15
N LYS A 207 16.94 1.93 -5.80
CA LYS A 207 17.33 2.74 -4.64
C LYS A 207 16.74 4.14 -4.71
N MET A 208 16.92 4.83 -5.85
CA MET A 208 16.42 6.19 -6.05
C MET A 208 14.91 6.27 -5.86
N ARG A 209 14.15 5.33 -6.45
CA ARG A 209 12.68 5.32 -6.33
C ARG A 209 12.22 5.09 -4.90
N ASN A 210 12.76 4.10 -4.20
CA ASN A 210 12.38 3.80 -2.82
C ASN A 210 12.74 4.94 -1.84
N ASN A 211 13.91 5.56 -2.01
CA ASN A 211 14.30 6.74 -1.21
C ASN A 211 13.40 7.94 -1.51
N ALA A 212 13.05 8.13 -2.78
CA ALA A 212 12.18 9.23 -3.20
C ALA A 212 10.79 9.14 -2.58
N VAL A 213 10.27 7.97 -2.18
CA VAL A 213 8.96 7.88 -1.52
C VAL A 213 8.96 8.57 -0.17
N MET A 214 9.91 8.24 0.69
CA MET A 214 9.97 8.84 2.02
C MET A 214 10.18 10.35 1.93
N LEU A 215 11.02 10.79 0.99
CA LEU A 215 11.23 12.21 0.72
C LEU A 215 9.97 12.88 0.17
N LYS A 216 9.25 12.23 -0.76
CA LYS A 216 7.97 12.74 -1.30
C LYS A 216 6.91 12.82 -0.23
N ILE A 217 6.81 11.81 0.63
CA ILE A 217 5.93 11.80 1.79
C ILE A 217 6.26 13.01 2.66
N ARG A 218 7.52 13.18 3.08
CA ARG A 218 7.96 14.33 3.88
C ARG A 218 7.64 15.67 3.21
N ASN A 219 8.05 15.86 1.95
CA ASN A 219 7.82 17.12 1.25
C ASN A 219 6.31 17.39 1.04
N ALA A 220 5.51 16.34 0.85
CA ALA A 220 4.07 16.48 0.74
C ALA A 220 3.44 16.85 2.09
N LEU A 221 3.97 16.36 3.21
CA LEU A 221 3.56 16.83 4.53
C LEU A 221 3.83 18.31 4.72
N GLU A 222 5.04 18.75 4.41
CA GLU A 222 5.44 20.15 4.55
C GLU A 222 4.51 21.05 3.72
N LYS A 223 4.26 20.69 2.45
CA LYS A 223 3.31 21.43 1.59
C LYS A 223 1.85 21.39 2.08
N VAL A 224 1.38 20.23 2.54
CA VAL A 224 0.00 20.08 3.06
C VAL A 224 -0.18 20.87 4.35
N ILE A 225 0.87 20.99 5.18
CA ILE A 225 0.85 21.86 6.36
C ILE A 225 0.78 23.33 5.92
N ASP A 226 1.61 23.74 4.97
CA ASP A 226 1.72 25.13 4.51
C ASP A 226 0.47 25.64 3.77
N GLU A 227 -0.18 24.81 2.96
CA GLU A 227 -1.33 25.22 2.13
C GLU A 227 -2.67 25.14 2.86
N ILE A 228 -2.75 24.43 3.98
CA ILE A 228 -3.97 24.30 4.78
C ILE A 228 -3.94 25.30 5.97
N LEU A 229 -2.81 25.96 6.24
CA LEU A 229 -2.70 27.13 7.13
C LEU A 229 -3.15 28.41 6.41
#